data_AF-A0A164MBQ3-F1
#
_entry.id   AF-A0A164MBQ3-F1
#
_cell.length_a   1.000
_cell.length_b   1.000
_cell.length_c   1.000
_cell.angle_alpha   90.00
_cell.angle_beta   90.00
_cell.angle_gamma   90.00
#
_symmetry.space_group_name_H-M   'P 1'
#
loop_
_entity.id
_entity.type
_entity.pdbx_description
1 polymer ?
#
loop_
_entity_poly.entity_id
_entity_poly.type
_entity_poly.pdbx_seq_one_letter_code
_entity_poly.pdbx_strand_id
1 'polypeptide(L)'
;MAINSHTLGASRELVLALCKADVCEYYLVDHSQQLIYWIEPTDTPSLGLPGVSSLSHLRLLLRQQYYIHLELFCMHVGVTRFVQDRLMSTLAFYCIDGTTARSSTSPYTPGDCQVFLRILEMIPVNNAAIGYKTWIVARLLSEIYGSYFLHFRGEPSPRLARSQRRSAETTIDMTRWFRVMNTALWHVPSKHYQNLRDQWVNKLCYKNHWHRCLQQLSSEWSSSVCYAAGTILFNVSLLHHNNIEQRYLGALAHFISSAATISGLFSIGSGVLLSRLLPTMGSVESVGNIGVAGRSGFLEAVFQTDIGFQPVSVVFAIPWAAFMWSASCVALHAIILCLHGPSFMATIPVVAVLGSIFWISFRLWFILQKAVDRLLSGDRRDM
;
A
#
# COMPACT_ATOMS: atom_id res chain seq x y z
N MET A 1 10.06 32.63 -14.68
CA MET A 1 10.83 31.90 -15.71
C MET A 1 10.02 31.98 -16.99
N ALA A 2 10.47 32.78 -17.96
CA ALA A 2 9.84 32.81 -19.27
C ALA A 2 10.35 31.59 -20.06
N ILE A 3 9.44 30.76 -20.53
CA ILE A 3 9.75 29.60 -21.37
C ILE A 3 9.22 29.94 -22.76
N ASN A 4 10.12 29.97 -23.74
CA ASN A 4 9.79 30.21 -25.13
C ASN A 4 10.11 28.95 -25.93
N SER A 5 9.24 28.58 -26.85
CA SER A 5 9.52 27.50 -27.78
C SER A 5 9.49 27.96 -29.24
N HIS A 6 10.41 27.41 -30.02
CA HIS A 6 10.61 27.74 -31.43
C HIS A 6 10.65 26.46 -32.26
N THR A 7 9.81 26.38 -33.28
CA THR A 7 9.79 25.23 -34.20
C THR A 7 10.99 25.27 -35.15
N LEU A 8 11.79 24.22 -35.15
CA LEU A 8 12.93 24.00 -36.04
C LEU A 8 12.52 23.02 -37.15
N GLY A 9 12.17 23.55 -38.32
CA GLY A 9 11.64 22.73 -39.42
C GLY A 9 10.24 22.17 -39.12
N ALA A 10 9.90 21.01 -39.69
CA ALA A 10 8.53 20.47 -39.64
C ALA A 10 8.22 19.61 -38.39
N SER A 11 9.23 19.09 -37.70
CA SER A 11 9.03 18.07 -36.66
C SER A 11 9.83 18.28 -35.37
N ARG A 12 10.64 19.33 -35.29
CA ARG A 12 11.47 19.61 -34.12
C ARG A 12 11.10 20.93 -33.48
N GLU A 13 11.25 21.00 -32.17
CA GLU A 13 10.98 22.20 -31.37
C GLU A 13 12.14 22.41 -30.41
N LEU A 14 12.65 23.64 -30.33
CA LEU A 14 13.63 24.08 -29.35
C LEU A 14 12.90 24.81 -28.24
N VAL A 15 13.06 24.34 -27.01
CA VAL A 15 12.51 24.99 -25.82
C VAL A 15 13.63 25.63 -25.04
N LEU A 16 13.48 26.93 -24.76
CA LEU A 16 14.44 27.75 -24.04
C LEU A 16 13.82 28.22 -22.73
N ALA A 17 14.58 28.12 -21.65
CA ALA A 17 14.20 28.67 -20.36
C ALA A 17 15.30 29.58 -19.81
N LEU A 18 14.89 30.79 -19.43
CA LEU A 18 15.78 31.79 -18.83
C LEU A 18 15.88 31.53 -17.33
N CYS A 19 17.05 31.09 -16.87
CA CYS A 19 17.27 30.72 -15.47
C CYS A 19 17.80 31.92 -14.67
N LYS A 20 18.87 32.57 -15.14
CA LYS A 20 19.50 33.80 -14.59
C LYS A 20 20.04 34.67 -15.73
N ALA A 21 20.41 35.92 -15.44
CA ALA A 21 20.68 36.99 -16.43
C ALA A 21 21.54 36.59 -17.65
N ASP A 22 22.47 35.64 -17.52
CA ASP A 22 23.35 35.19 -18.61
C ASP A 22 23.35 33.66 -18.86
N VAL A 23 22.43 32.88 -18.27
CA VAL A 23 22.38 31.41 -18.45
C VAL A 23 21.01 30.99 -18.97
N CYS A 24 21.02 30.38 -20.16
CA CYS A 24 19.84 29.78 -20.79
C CYS A 24 19.93 28.26 -20.73
N GLU A 25 18.91 27.64 -20.16
CA GLU A 25 18.71 26.20 -20.22
C GLU A 25 17.84 25.87 -21.42
N TYR A 26 18.06 24.70 -22.01
CA TYR A 26 17.27 24.29 -23.16
C TYR A 26 17.12 22.78 -23.28
N TYR A 27 16.18 22.38 -24.13
CA TYR A 27 16.09 21.03 -24.66
C TYR A 27 15.45 21.07 -26.05
N LEU A 28 15.66 20.01 -26.83
CA LEU A 28 14.98 19.82 -28.11
C LEU A 28 13.94 18.71 -28.01
N VAL A 29 12.86 18.88 -28.75
CA VAL A 29 11.76 17.94 -28.88
C VAL A 29 11.74 17.44 -30.32
N ASP A 30 11.64 16.13 -30.52
CA ASP A 30 11.39 15.51 -31.82
C ASP A 30 10.00 14.86 -31.81
N HIS A 31 9.03 15.50 -32.48
CA HIS A 31 7.67 14.99 -32.58
C HIS A 31 7.54 13.74 -33.46
N SER A 32 8.49 13.51 -34.38
CA SER A 32 8.49 12.33 -35.24
C SER A 32 8.89 11.07 -34.47
N GLN A 33 9.91 11.18 -33.61
CA GLN A 33 10.40 10.07 -32.78
C GLN A 33 9.70 10.00 -31.41
N GLN A 34 9.00 11.07 -31.02
CA GLN A 34 8.35 11.24 -29.72
C GLN A 34 9.37 11.17 -28.57
N LEU A 35 10.42 11.97 -28.66
CA LEU A 35 11.55 11.98 -27.72
C LEU A 35 12.01 13.42 -27.45
N ILE A 36 12.65 13.61 -26.29
CA ILE A 36 13.42 14.81 -25.95
C ILE A 36 14.91 14.48 -26.01
N TYR A 37 15.73 15.44 -26.43
CA TYR A 37 17.18 15.29 -26.53
C TYR A 37 17.92 16.62 -26.37
N TRP A 38 19.23 16.52 -26.19
CA TRP A 38 20.16 17.65 -26.06
C TRP A 38 21.24 17.54 -27.14
N ILE A 39 21.81 18.68 -27.56
CA ILE A 39 22.93 18.68 -28.51
C ILE A 39 24.23 18.45 -27.74
N GLU A 40 24.37 19.05 -26.55
CA GLU A 40 25.54 18.78 -25.72
C GLU A 40 25.54 17.34 -25.22
N PRO A 41 26.73 16.74 -25.06
CA PRO A 41 26.85 15.48 -24.36
C PRO A 41 26.39 15.66 -22.91
N THR A 42 25.34 14.94 -22.52
CA THR A 42 24.76 15.00 -21.18
C THR A 42 24.41 13.60 -20.69
N ASP A 43 24.43 13.39 -19.38
CA ASP A 43 24.05 12.14 -18.73
C ASP A 43 22.73 12.28 -17.96
N THR A 44 22.09 11.16 -17.61
CA THR A 44 20.81 11.24 -16.88
C THR A 44 20.95 11.88 -15.49
N PRO A 45 22.01 11.63 -14.70
CA PRO A 45 22.15 12.25 -13.38
C PRO A 45 22.27 13.78 -13.42
N SER A 46 23.02 14.37 -14.36
CA SER A 46 23.14 15.83 -14.47
C SER A 46 21.82 16.51 -14.84
N LEU A 47 20.94 15.80 -15.53
CA LEU A 47 19.59 16.25 -15.86
C LEU A 47 18.56 15.99 -14.74
N GLY A 48 18.99 15.44 -13.60
CA GLY A 48 18.08 15.02 -12.52
C GLY A 48 17.17 13.85 -12.92
N LEU A 49 17.52 13.12 -13.99
CA LEU A 49 16.80 11.96 -14.48
C LEU A 49 17.28 10.67 -13.79
N PRO A 50 16.40 9.66 -13.63
CA PRO A 50 16.78 8.39 -13.01
C PRO A 50 17.85 7.65 -13.82
N GLY A 51 18.59 6.78 -13.13
CA GLY A 51 19.55 5.87 -13.77
C GLY A 51 18.87 4.89 -14.73
N VAL A 52 19.54 4.59 -15.84
CA VAL A 52 19.04 3.73 -16.91
C VAL A 52 19.92 2.48 -17.07
N SER A 53 19.32 1.36 -17.48
CA SER A 53 20.05 0.08 -17.68
C SER A 53 20.52 -0.13 -19.12
N SER A 54 19.83 0.46 -20.10
CA SER A 54 20.13 0.32 -21.52
C SER A 54 19.60 1.52 -22.31
N LEU A 55 19.96 1.59 -23.60
CA LEU A 55 19.41 2.59 -24.53
C LEU A 55 17.89 2.42 -24.73
N SER A 56 17.39 1.18 -24.76
CA SER A 56 15.95 0.91 -24.87
C SER A 56 15.20 1.41 -23.65
N HIS A 57 15.77 1.23 -22.46
CA HIS A 57 15.22 1.73 -21.21
C HIS A 57 15.26 3.27 -21.14
N LEU A 58 16.36 3.89 -21.59
CA LEU A 58 16.47 5.35 -21.73
C LEU A 58 15.41 5.91 -22.69
N ARG A 59 15.13 5.24 -23.80
CA ARG A 59 14.08 5.66 -24.75
C ARG A 59 12.70 5.71 -24.11
N LEU A 60 12.37 4.81 -23.18
CA LEU A 60 11.10 4.87 -22.44
C LEU A 60 11.03 6.12 -21.58
N LEU A 61 12.12 6.45 -20.87
CA LEU A 61 12.22 7.64 -20.04
C LEU A 61 12.10 8.92 -20.87
N LEU A 62 12.84 9.04 -21.97
CA LEU A 62 12.79 10.21 -22.83
C LEU A 62 11.43 10.37 -23.52
N ARG A 63 10.75 9.26 -23.83
CA ARG A 63 9.39 9.29 -24.36
C ARG A 63 8.36 9.70 -23.31
N GLN A 64 8.54 9.29 -22.05
CA GLN A 64 7.76 9.83 -20.95
C GLN A 64 7.94 11.36 -20.87
N GLN A 65 9.18 11.85 -20.89
CA GLN A 65 9.46 13.29 -20.85
C GLN A 65 8.84 14.05 -22.03
N TYR A 66 8.84 13.46 -23.23
CA TYR A 66 8.13 14.00 -24.40
C TYR A 66 6.63 14.22 -24.14
N TYR A 67 5.95 13.24 -23.53
CA TYR A 67 4.54 13.40 -23.20
C TYR A 67 4.30 14.39 -22.05
N ILE A 68 5.22 14.48 -21.08
CA ILE A 68 5.18 15.53 -20.06
C ILE A 68 5.29 16.91 -20.71
N HIS A 69 6.19 17.09 -21.69
CA HIS A 69 6.28 18.33 -22.46
C HIS A 69 4.95 18.65 -23.16
N LEU A 70 4.32 17.68 -23.84
CA LEU A 70 3.01 17.90 -24.47
C LEU A 70 1.88 18.19 -23.47
N GLU A 71 1.96 17.65 -22.25
CA GLU A 71 1.03 17.96 -21.18
C GLU A 71 1.20 19.43 -20.74
N LEU A 72 2.44 19.88 -20.53
CA LEU A 72 2.72 21.24 -20.09
C LEU A 72 2.45 22.29 -21.18
N PHE A 73 2.76 21.96 -22.43
CA PHE A 73 2.63 22.83 -23.60
C PHE A 73 1.69 22.20 -24.62
N CYS A 74 0.41 22.06 -24.24
CA CYS A 74 -0.56 21.31 -25.04
C CYS A 74 -1.18 22.11 -26.20
N MET A 75 -1.08 23.44 -26.19
CA MET A 75 -1.90 24.30 -27.06
C MET A 75 -1.35 24.46 -28.49
N HIS A 76 -0.05 24.27 -28.70
CA HIS A 76 0.60 24.54 -29.99
C HIS A 76 0.84 23.28 -30.83
N VAL A 77 0.69 22.07 -30.25
CA VAL A 77 0.88 20.79 -30.95
C VAL A 77 -0.32 19.87 -30.72
N GLY A 78 -0.94 19.42 -31.82
CA GLY A 78 -2.03 18.46 -31.79
C GLY A 78 -1.55 17.01 -31.83
N VAL A 79 -2.11 16.16 -30.96
CA VAL A 79 -1.85 14.72 -31.02
C VAL A 79 -2.54 14.08 -32.22
N THR A 80 -1.81 13.23 -32.96
CA THR A 80 -2.34 12.52 -34.13
C THR A 80 -3.34 11.44 -33.73
N ARG A 81 -4.26 11.10 -34.64
CA ARG A 81 -5.25 10.02 -34.43
C ARG A 81 -4.58 8.68 -34.13
N PHE A 82 -3.48 8.37 -34.81
CA PHE A 82 -2.68 7.17 -34.56
C PHE A 82 -2.24 7.03 -33.10
N VAL A 83 -1.79 8.13 -32.48
CA VAL A 83 -1.36 8.12 -31.08
C VAL A 83 -2.53 7.92 -30.13
N GLN A 84 -3.68 8.53 -30.42
CA GLN A 84 -4.91 8.32 -29.65
C GLN A 84 -5.39 6.86 -29.76
N ASP A 85 -5.46 6.29 -30.96
CA ASP A 85 -5.90 4.92 -31.19
C ASP A 85 -4.97 3.92 -30.47
N ARG A 86 -3.67 4.20 -30.46
CA ARG A 86 -2.68 3.43 -29.70
C ARG A 86 -2.91 3.52 -28.19
N LEU A 87 -3.23 4.70 -27.66
CA LEU A 87 -3.57 4.87 -26.24
C LEU A 87 -4.83 4.07 -25.90
N MET A 88 -5.90 4.20 -26.69
CA MET A 88 -7.15 3.45 -26.48
C MET A 88 -6.91 1.94 -26.50
N SER A 89 -6.14 1.44 -27.48
CA SER A 89 -5.76 0.03 -27.55
C SER A 89 -4.96 -0.42 -26.32
N THR A 90 -4.08 0.44 -25.81
CA THR A 90 -3.29 0.16 -24.61
C THR A 90 -4.16 0.10 -23.35
N LEU A 91 -5.13 1.00 -23.21
CA LEU A 91 -6.09 0.99 -22.10
C LEU A 91 -6.99 -0.26 -22.16
N ALA A 92 -7.45 -0.66 -23.35
CA ALA A 92 -8.21 -1.89 -23.53
C ALA A 92 -7.38 -3.14 -23.17
N PHE A 93 -6.10 -3.18 -23.55
CA PHE A 93 -5.17 -4.21 -23.10
C PHE A 93 -5.09 -4.28 -21.57
N TYR A 94 -4.95 -3.13 -20.89
CA TYR A 94 -4.90 -3.09 -19.43
C TYR A 94 -6.22 -3.48 -18.74
N CYS A 95 -7.37 -3.21 -19.36
CA CYS A 95 -8.65 -3.73 -18.88
C CYS A 95 -8.61 -5.25 -18.78
N ILE A 96 -8.19 -5.91 -19.87
CA ILE A 96 -8.14 -7.38 -19.92
C ILE A 96 -7.08 -7.90 -18.96
N ASP A 97 -5.86 -7.38 -19.03
CA ASP A 97 -4.75 -7.79 -18.16
C ASP A 97 -5.10 -7.65 -16.66
N GLY A 98 -5.68 -6.52 -16.26
CA GLY A 98 -6.09 -6.30 -14.88
C GLY A 98 -7.29 -7.15 -14.43
N THR A 99 -8.10 -7.65 -15.37
CA THR A 99 -9.26 -8.51 -15.08
C THR A 99 -8.85 -9.98 -15.02
N THR A 100 -7.93 -10.41 -15.88
CA THR A 100 -7.50 -11.81 -15.98
C THR A 100 -6.31 -12.13 -15.09
N ALA A 101 -5.43 -11.16 -14.78
CA ALA A 101 -4.22 -11.35 -13.98
C ALA A 101 -4.25 -10.55 -12.66
N ARG A 102 -4.25 -11.27 -11.53
CA ARG A 102 -4.22 -10.68 -10.17
C ARG A 102 -2.97 -9.82 -9.91
N SER A 103 -1.86 -10.16 -10.56
CA SER A 103 -0.55 -9.52 -10.40
C SER A 103 -0.19 -8.59 -11.57
N SER A 104 -1.18 -8.15 -12.35
CA SER A 104 -1.02 -7.21 -13.47
C SER A 104 -0.09 -6.05 -13.12
N THR A 105 0.76 -5.66 -14.07
CA THR A 105 1.64 -4.49 -13.94
C THR A 105 0.96 -3.19 -14.35
N SER A 106 -0.31 -3.24 -14.79
CA SER A 106 -1.11 -2.07 -15.15
C SER A 106 -1.06 -0.98 -14.07
N PRO A 107 -0.83 0.28 -14.46
CA PRO A 107 -0.90 1.42 -13.54
C PRO A 107 -2.34 1.72 -13.08
N TYR A 108 -3.34 1.26 -13.83
CA TYR A 108 -4.75 1.57 -13.64
C TYR A 108 -5.58 0.33 -13.31
N THR A 109 -6.69 0.50 -12.59
CA THR A 109 -7.67 -0.58 -12.46
C THR A 109 -8.46 -0.78 -13.75
N PRO A 110 -9.07 -1.95 -13.97
CA PRO A 110 -9.99 -2.15 -15.09
C PRO A 110 -11.12 -1.11 -15.13
N GLY A 111 -11.61 -0.68 -13.97
CA GLY A 111 -12.63 0.37 -13.87
C GLY A 111 -12.13 1.74 -14.34
N ASP A 112 -10.91 2.13 -13.94
CA ASP A 112 -10.29 3.38 -14.39
C ASP A 112 -10.09 3.38 -15.91
N CYS A 113 -9.59 2.27 -16.47
CA CYS A 113 -9.40 2.13 -17.93
C CYS A 113 -10.71 2.29 -18.71
N GLN A 114 -11.81 1.70 -18.24
CA GLN A 114 -13.14 1.87 -18.86
C GLN A 114 -13.64 3.32 -18.79
N VAL A 115 -13.36 4.02 -17.69
CA VAL A 115 -13.69 5.45 -17.56
C VAL A 115 -12.86 6.26 -18.55
N PHE A 116 -11.55 6.02 -18.65
CA PHE A 116 -10.68 6.74 -19.58
C PHE A 116 -11.05 6.49 -21.04
N LEU A 117 -11.41 5.27 -21.43
CA LEU A 117 -11.88 4.95 -22.78
C LEU A 117 -13.12 5.77 -23.14
N ARG A 118 -14.14 5.81 -22.25
CA ARG A 118 -15.34 6.64 -22.46
C ARG A 118 -15.02 8.12 -22.58
N ILE A 119 -14.12 8.63 -21.74
CA ILE A 119 -13.69 10.04 -21.81
C ILE A 119 -13.05 10.32 -23.18
N LEU A 120 -12.14 9.47 -23.64
CA LEU A 120 -11.44 9.64 -24.92
C LEU A 120 -12.38 9.59 -26.15
N GLU A 121 -13.48 8.82 -26.06
CA GLU A 121 -14.52 8.76 -27.10
C GLU A 121 -15.40 10.02 -27.14
N MET A 122 -15.59 10.69 -26.00
CA MET A 122 -16.43 11.88 -25.88
C MET A 122 -15.74 13.17 -26.35
N ILE A 123 -14.41 13.16 -26.57
CA ILE A 123 -13.67 14.36 -26.96
C ILE A 123 -14.10 14.80 -28.36
N PRO A 124 -14.60 16.04 -28.54
CA PRO A 124 -15.05 16.51 -29.85
C PRO A 124 -13.89 16.61 -30.84
N VAL A 125 -14.15 16.25 -32.10
CA VAL A 125 -13.19 16.37 -33.20
C VAL A 125 -13.25 17.79 -33.77
N ASN A 126 -12.91 18.80 -32.96
CA ASN A 126 -12.85 20.19 -33.40
C ASN A 126 -11.47 20.80 -33.13
N ASN A 127 -11.09 21.82 -33.91
CA ASN A 127 -9.79 22.48 -33.75
C ASN A 127 -9.68 23.28 -32.45
N ALA A 128 -10.81 23.74 -31.90
CA ALA A 128 -10.84 24.50 -30.65
C ALA A 128 -10.44 23.66 -29.42
N ALA A 129 -10.69 22.35 -29.44
CA ALA A 129 -10.36 21.44 -28.35
C ALA A 129 -9.01 20.72 -28.53
N ILE A 130 -8.22 21.08 -29.55
CA ILE A 130 -7.00 20.35 -29.89
C ILE A 130 -6.00 20.31 -28.73
N GLY A 131 -5.87 21.41 -27.98
CA GLY A 131 -4.98 21.48 -26.82
C GLY A 131 -5.45 20.62 -25.64
N TYR A 132 -6.75 20.67 -25.30
CA TYR A 132 -7.30 19.82 -24.25
C TYR A 132 -7.20 18.34 -24.59
N LYS A 133 -7.42 17.98 -25.86
CA LYS A 133 -7.22 16.62 -26.36
C LYS A 133 -5.75 16.19 -26.20
N THR A 134 -4.82 17.04 -26.63
CA THR A 134 -3.38 16.81 -26.46
C THR A 134 -3.05 16.59 -24.99
N TRP A 135 -3.54 17.44 -24.09
CA TRP A 135 -3.31 17.32 -22.66
C TRP A 135 -3.77 15.98 -22.09
N ILE A 136 -5.02 15.57 -22.39
CA ILE A 136 -5.59 14.32 -21.88
C ILE A 136 -4.77 13.11 -22.37
N VAL A 137 -4.47 13.07 -23.67
CA VAL A 137 -3.72 11.96 -24.27
C VAL A 137 -2.28 11.93 -23.76
N ALA A 138 -1.64 13.09 -23.68
CA ALA A 138 -0.27 13.23 -23.19
C ALA A 138 -0.15 12.80 -21.72
N ARG A 139 -1.06 13.25 -20.86
CA ARG A 139 -1.07 12.87 -19.45
C ARG A 139 -1.25 11.37 -19.21
N LEU A 140 -2.11 10.71 -19.99
CA LEU A 140 -2.26 9.26 -19.87
C LEU A 140 -1.04 8.51 -20.41
N LEU A 141 -0.45 8.98 -21.51
CA LEU A 141 0.74 8.36 -22.09
C LEU A 141 1.99 8.58 -21.23
N SER A 142 2.16 9.73 -20.60
CA SER A 142 3.29 10.00 -19.69
C SER A 142 3.28 9.01 -18.53
N GLU A 143 2.12 8.77 -17.91
CA GLU A 143 1.94 7.77 -16.85
C GLU A 143 2.22 6.33 -17.34
N ILE A 144 1.73 5.97 -18.53
CA ILE A 144 1.95 4.64 -19.12
C ILE A 144 3.43 4.40 -19.42
N TYR A 145 4.13 5.37 -20.02
CA TYR A 145 5.57 5.25 -20.29
C TYR A 145 6.39 5.26 -19.01
N GLY A 146 5.96 6.02 -17.99
CA GLY A 146 6.51 5.91 -16.64
C GLY A 146 6.37 4.49 -16.08
N SER A 147 5.21 3.87 -16.22
CA SER A 147 5.01 2.47 -15.84
C SER A 147 5.94 1.53 -16.62
N TYR A 148 6.07 1.70 -17.94
CA TYR A 148 6.97 0.87 -18.76
C TYR A 148 8.42 0.98 -18.32
N PHE A 149 8.89 2.18 -17.98
CA PHE A 149 10.21 2.42 -17.42
C PHE A 149 10.39 1.65 -16.11
N LEU A 150 9.46 1.80 -15.17
CA LEU A 150 9.53 1.15 -13.85
C LEU A 150 9.51 -0.38 -13.90
N HIS A 151 8.82 -0.93 -14.90
CA HIS A 151 8.74 -2.37 -15.14
C HIS A 151 9.83 -2.90 -16.07
N PHE A 152 10.80 -2.06 -16.48
CA PHE A 152 11.90 -2.44 -17.37
C PHE A 152 11.39 -3.10 -18.66
N ARG A 153 10.30 -2.58 -19.23
CA ARG A 153 9.65 -3.19 -20.39
C ARG A 153 10.61 -3.19 -21.60
N GLY A 154 10.79 -4.35 -22.23
CA GLY A 154 11.68 -4.50 -23.38
C GLY A 154 13.16 -4.75 -23.03
N GLU A 155 13.51 -4.79 -21.73
CA GLU A 155 14.81 -5.30 -21.28
C GLU A 155 14.82 -6.84 -21.28
N PRO A 156 16.00 -7.48 -21.21
CA PRO A 156 16.10 -8.95 -21.10
C PRO A 156 15.47 -9.53 -19.83
N SER A 157 15.28 -8.72 -18.78
CA SER A 157 14.70 -9.14 -17.49
C SER A 157 13.57 -8.18 -17.03
N PRO A 158 12.46 -8.10 -17.78
CA PRO A 158 11.35 -7.20 -17.44
C PRO A 158 10.61 -7.72 -16.21
N ARG A 159 9.93 -6.82 -15.50
CA ARG A 159 9.00 -7.21 -14.43
C ARG A 159 7.72 -7.75 -15.05
N LEU A 160 7.45 -9.05 -14.86
CA LEU A 160 6.27 -9.75 -15.37
C LEU A 160 5.09 -9.64 -14.43
N ALA A 161 5.35 -9.69 -13.12
CA ALA A 161 4.34 -9.58 -12.09
C ALA A 161 4.65 -8.42 -11.17
N ARG A 162 3.61 -7.73 -10.71
CA ARG A 162 3.72 -6.63 -9.73
C ARG A 162 4.56 -6.98 -8.50
N SER A 163 4.33 -8.18 -7.98
CA SER A 163 5.00 -8.76 -6.80
C SER A 163 6.44 -9.22 -7.07
N GLN A 164 6.87 -9.27 -8.33
CA GLN A 164 8.19 -9.76 -8.68
C GLN A 164 9.28 -8.77 -8.22
N ARG A 165 10.14 -9.27 -7.32
CA ARG A 165 11.37 -8.60 -6.89
C ARG A 165 12.46 -8.84 -7.93
N ARG A 166 13.21 -7.79 -8.30
CA ARG A 166 14.29 -7.89 -9.30
C ARG A 166 15.67 -7.92 -8.64
N SER A 167 15.81 -7.22 -7.52
CA SER A 167 17.01 -7.27 -6.70
C SER A 167 16.88 -8.38 -5.67
N ALA A 168 17.97 -9.11 -5.44
CA ALA A 168 18.08 -10.02 -4.32
C ALA A 168 17.73 -9.25 -3.04
N GLU A 169 16.77 -9.77 -2.30
CA GLU A 169 16.29 -9.11 -1.11
C GLU A 169 17.40 -9.11 -0.07
N THR A 170 17.75 -7.93 0.45
CA THR A 170 18.53 -7.86 1.68
C THR A 170 17.67 -8.51 2.75
N THR A 171 18.02 -9.73 3.16
CA THR A 171 17.30 -10.45 4.20
C THR A 171 17.51 -9.71 5.51
N ILE A 172 16.58 -8.83 5.84
CA ILE A 172 16.55 -8.18 7.15
C ILE A 172 16.10 -9.25 8.14
N ASP A 173 17.05 -9.74 8.92
CA ASP A 173 16.79 -10.71 9.96
C ASP A 173 15.86 -10.13 11.03
N MET A 174 15.02 -11.01 11.58
CA MET A 174 14.17 -10.65 12.70
C MET A 174 15.03 -10.37 13.92
N THR A 175 15.09 -9.11 14.33
CA THR A 175 15.84 -8.68 15.50
C THR A 175 15.31 -9.36 16.77
N ARG A 176 16.16 -9.48 17.80
CA ARG A 176 15.78 -10.11 19.07
C ARG A 176 14.58 -9.40 19.73
N TRP A 177 14.55 -8.06 19.69
CA TRP A 177 13.44 -7.28 20.23
C TRP A 177 12.13 -7.57 19.48
N PHE A 178 12.18 -7.65 18.15
CA PHE A 178 11.01 -7.94 17.35
C PHE A 178 10.47 -9.34 17.63
N ARG A 179 11.34 -10.33 17.86
CA ARG A 179 10.92 -11.68 18.24
C ARG A 179 10.14 -11.70 19.55
N VAL A 180 10.60 -10.95 20.56
CA VAL A 180 9.91 -10.83 21.86
C VAL A 180 8.55 -10.15 21.67
N MET A 181 8.50 -9.02 20.96
CA MET A 181 7.25 -8.31 20.69
C MET A 181 6.29 -9.15 19.85
N ASN A 182 6.78 -9.87 18.87
CA ASN A 182 5.99 -10.76 18.04
C ASN A 182 5.30 -11.85 18.87
N THR A 183 6.00 -12.45 19.83
CA THR A 183 5.40 -13.43 20.75
C THR A 183 4.41 -12.76 21.69
N ALA A 184 4.76 -11.60 22.27
CA ALA A 184 3.88 -10.87 23.19
C ALA A 184 2.60 -10.33 22.51
N LEU A 185 2.64 -10.08 21.20
CA LEU A 185 1.53 -9.57 20.40
C LEU A 185 0.90 -10.66 19.51
N TRP A 186 0.94 -11.92 19.96
CA TRP A 186 0.21 -13.03 19.33
C TRP A 186 0.57 -13.30 17.86
N HIS A 187 1.83 -13.08 17.48
CA HIS A 187 2.38 -13.20 16.12
C HIS A 187 1.75 -12.28 15.05
N VAL A 188 0.90 -11.34 15.45
CA VAL A 188 0.25 -10.36 14.58
C VAL A 188 1.26 -9.40 13.94
N PRO A 189 2.35 -8.95 14.62
CA PRO A 189 3.37 -8.13 13.98
C PRO A 189 4.01 -8.80 12.76
N SER A 190 4.22 -10.12 12.79
CA SER A 190 4.77 -10.82 11.62
C SER A 190 3.83 -10.80 10.42
N LYS A 191 2.51 -10.90 10.66
CA LYS A 191 1.48 -10.77 9.60
C LYS A 191 1.54 -9.38 8.96
N HIS A 192 1.55 -8.32 9.78
CA HIS A 192 1.63 -6.95 9.25
C HIS A 192 2.97 -6.67 8.57
N TYR A 193 4.07 -7.22 9.08
CA TYR A 193 5.39 -7.10 8.46
C TYR A 193 5.43 -7.69 7.05
N GLN A 194 4.89 -8.90 6.88
CA GLN A 194 4.78 -9.54 5.58
C GLN A 194 3.88 -8.73 4.64
N ASN A 195 2.69 -8.32 5.12
CA ASN A 195 1.78 -7.49 4.33
C ASN A 195 2.44 -6.19 3.85
N LEU A 196 3.17 -5.48 4.73
CA LEU A 196 3.87 -4.25 4.36
C LEU A 196 4.98 -4.49 3.32
N ARG A 197 5.75 -5.59 3.45
CA ARG A 197 6.76 -5.98 2.45
C ARG A 197 6.16 -6.34 1.10
N ASP A 198 4.97 -6.92 1.09
CA ASP A 198 4.28 -7.29 -0.13
C ASP A 198 3.66 -6.06 -0.83
N GLN A 199 3.31 -5.02 -0.07
CA GLN A 199 2.85 -3.74 -0.63
C GLN A 199 3.99 -2.88 -1.19
N TRP A 200 5.23 -3.05 -0.72
CA TRP A 200 6.35 -2.21 -1.12
C TRP A 200 7.48 -3.01 -1.79
N VAL A 201 7.31 -3.24 -3.09
CA VAL A 201 8.20 -4.11 -3.88
C VAL A 201 9.16 -3.26 -4.71
N ASN A 202 10.46 -3.41 -4.46
CA ASN A 202 11.54 -2.63 -5.09
C ASN A 202 11.31 -1.10 -4.97
N LYS A 203 10.90 -0.65 -3.79
CA LYS A 203 10.52 0.74 -3.50
C LYS A 203 9.27 1.26 -4.23
N LEU A 204 8.51 0.41 -4.91
CA LEU A 204 7.27 0.80 -5.60
C LEU A 204 6.05 0.41 -4.75
N CYS A 205 5.11 1.34 -4.57
CA CYS A 205 3.83 1.07 -3.92
C CYS A 205 2.68 1.46 -4.85
N TYR A 206 1.69 0.57 -4.99
CA TYR A 206 0.53 0.82 -5.84
C TYR A 206 -0.60 1.45 -5.02
N LYS A 207 -1.00 2.67 -5.39
CA LYS A 207 -2.03 3.45 -4.70
C LYS A 207 -3.29 2.64 -4.36
N ASN A 208 -3.83 1.90 -5.34
CA ASN A 208 -5.07 1.14 -5.14
C ASN A 208 -4.94 -0.05 -4.19
N HIS A 209 -3.74 -0.64 -4.10
CA HIS A 209 -3.49 -1.76 -3.17
C HIS A 209 -3.17 -1.23 -1.78
N TRP A 210 -2.43 -0.12 -1.71
CA TRP A 210 -2.17 0.57 -0.46
C TRP A 210 -3.46 1.06 0.20
N HIS A 211 -4.36 1.69 -0.55
CA HIS A 211 -5.66 2.09 -0.02
C HIS A 211 -6.48 0.89 0.47
N ARG A 212 -6.48 -0.23 -0.25
CA ARG A 212 -7.14 -1.46 0.22
C ARG A 212 -6.52 -2.00 1.51
N CYS A 213 -5.19 -1.98 1.63
CA CYS A 213 -4.48 -2.37 2.84
C CYS A 213 -4.85 -1.46 4.03
N LEU A 214 -4.88 -0.14 3.82
CA LEU A 214 -5.31 0.83 4.83
C LEU A 214 -6.77 0.65 5.24
N GLN A 215 -7.66 0.33 4.31
CA GLN A 215 -9.07 0.01 4.62
C GLN A 215 -9.19 -1.25 5.49
N GLN A 216 -8.42 -2.29 5.17
CA GLN A 216 -8.36 -3.51 5.98
C GLN A 216 -7.86 -3.22 7.40
N LEU A 217 -6.76 -2.46 7.54
CA LEU A 217 -6.23 -2.05 8.84
C LEU A 217 -7.26 -1.23 9.63
N SER A 218 -7.92 -0.26 9.00
CA SER A 218 -8.97 0.53 9.64
C SER A 218 -10.14 -0.33 10.13
N SER A 219 -10.55 -1.33 9.36
CA SER A 219 -11.60 -2.26 9.76
C SER A 219 -11.16 -3.14 10.92
N GLU A 220 -9.93 -3.66 10.90
CA GLU A 220 -9.34 -4.46 11.99
C GLU A 220 -9.25 -3.65 13.29
N TRP A 221 -8.79 -2.40 13.23
CA TRP A 221 -8.71 -1.50 14.39
C TRP A 221 -10.08 -1.14 14.94
N SER A 222 -11.04 -0.78 14.08
CA SER A 222 -12.42 -0.50 14.51
C SER A 222 -13.06 -1.70 15.17
N SER A 223 -12.84 -2.91 14.66
CA SER A 223 -13.35 -4.15 15.26
C SER A 223 -12.71 -4.39 16.63
N SER A 224 -11.40 -4.17 16.75
CA SER A 224 -10.66 -4.30 18.02
C SER A 224 -11.22 -3.37 19.10
N VAL A 225 -11.54 -2.12 18.73
CA VAL A 225 -12.16 -1.13 19.64
C VAL A 225 -13.52 -1.63 20.14
N CYS A 226 -14.39 -2.11 19.24
CA CYS A 226 -15.71 -2.63 19.60
C CYS A 226 -15.60 -3.84 20.54
N TYR A 227 -14.71 -4.79 20.22
CA TYR A 227 -14.52 -5.97 21.05
C TYR A 227 -13.93 -5.64 22.42
N ALA A 228 -12.95 -4.73 22.49
CA ALA A 228 -12.39 -4.25 23.75
C ALA A 228 -13.42 -3.54 24.63
N ALA A 229 -14.33 -2.75 24.06
CA ALA A 229 -15.42 -2.15 24.80
C ALA A 229 -16.35 -3.22 25.40
N GLY A 230 -16.69 -4.24 24.62
CA GLY A 230 -17.48 -5.39 25.08
C GLY A 230 -16.80 -6.17 26.22
N THR A 231 -15.48 -6.43 26.11
CA THR A 231 -14.74 -7.14 27.17
C THR A 231 -14.65 -6.32 28.46
N ILE A 232 -14.49 -5.00 28.37
CA ILE A 232 -14.51 -4.12 29.55
C ILE A 232 -15.89 -4.17 30.23
N LEU A 233 -16.98 -4.02 29.47
CA LEU A 233 -18.33 -4.08 30.02
C LEU A 233 -18.58 -5.42 30.74
N PHE A 234 -18.20 -6.52 30.12
CA PHE A 234 -18.32 -7.84 30.73
C PHE A 234 -17.46 -7.98 31.99
N ASN A 235 -16.23 -7.47 31.98
CA ASN A 235 -15.35 -7.50 33.16
C ASN A 235 -15.89 -6.68 34.34
N VAL A 236 -16.51 -5.52 34.08
CA VAL A 236 -17.18 -4.72 35.12
C VAL A 236 -18.36 -5.49 35.73
N SER A 237 -19.14 -6.20 34.92
CA SER A 237 -20.21 -7.08 35.41
C SER A 237 -19.67 -8.22 36.29
N LEU A 238 -18.51 -8.80 35.93
CA LEU A 238 -17.86 -9.83 36.75
C LEU A 238 -17.36 -9.27 38.09
N LEU A 239 -16.79 -8.07 38.10
CA LEU A 239 -16.37 -7.39 39.32
C LEU A 239 -17.53 -7.15 40.29
N HIS A 240 -18.73 -6.84 39.77
CA HIS A 240 -19.92 -6.67 40.60
C HIS A 240 -20.32 -7.96 41.32
N HIS A 241 -20.02 -9.13 40.75
CA HIS A 241 -20.35 -10.44 41.31
C HIS A 241 -19.18 -11.08 42.09
N ASN A 242 -18.11 -10.34 42.35
CA ASN A 242 -16.93 -10.87 43.02
C ASN A 242 -17.12 -10.98 44.55
N ASN A 243 -17.63 -12.13 45.00
CA ASN A 243 -17.87 -12.45 46.42
C ASN A 243 -16.81 -13.42 47.00
N ILE A 244 -15.54 -13.29 46.60
CA ILE A 244 -14.47 -14.18 47.08
C ILE A 244 -14.04 -13.77 48.50
N GLU A 245 -14.38 -14.58 49.51
CA GLU A 245 -14.02 -14.33 50.91
C GLU A 245 -12.50 -14.51 51.19
N GLN A 246 -11.80 -15.29 50.36
CA GLN A 246 -10.38 -15.57 50.55
C GLN A 246 -9.49 -14.40 50.09
N ARG A 247 -8.84 -13.72 51.04
CA ARG A 247 -8.06 -12.48 50.83
C ARG A 247 -7.04 -12.54 49.67
N TYR A 248 -6.29 -13.63 49.53
CA TYR A 248 -5.26 -13.76 48.49
C TYR A 248 -5.86 -13.93 47.08
N LEU A 249 -6.92 -14.72 46.95
CA LEU A 249 -7.58 -14.96 45.67
C LEU A 249 -8.41 -13.75 45.21
N GLY A 250 -9.07 -13.06 46.14
CA GLY A 250 -9.73 -11.79 45.85
C GLY A 250 -8.75 -10.75 45.31
N ALA A 251 -7.58 -10.60 45.95
CA ALA A 251 -6.53 -9.70 45.47
C ALA A 251 -6.02 -10.06 44.06
N LEU A 252 -5.82 -11.36 43.78
CA LEU A 252 -5.43 -11.85 42.45
C LEU A 252 -6.50 -11.56 41.40
N ALA A 253 -7.78 -11.82 41.70
CA ALA A 253 -8.90 -11.54 40.81
C ALA A 253 -9.00 -10.04 40.47
N HIS A 254 -8.85 -9.16 41.47
CA HIS A 254 -8.82 -7.71 41.25
C HIS A 254 -7.63 -7.27 40.41
N PHE A 255 -6.44 -7.85 40.60
CA PHE A 255 -5.27 -7.54 39.80
C PHE A 255 -5.47 -7.93 38.32
N ILE A 256 -5.96 -9.16 38.07
CA ILE A 256 -6.24 -9.65 36.71
C ILE A 256 -7.32 -8.81 36.04
N SER A 257 -8.38 -8.48 36.77
CA SER A 257 -9.47 -7.63 36.26
C SER A 257 -8.97 -6.22 35.93
N SER A 258 -8.10 -5.64 36.77
CA SER A 258 -7.48 -4.33 36.51
C SER A 258 -6.61 -4.38 35.25
N ALA A 259 -5.76 -5.40 35.11
CA ALA A 259 -4.96 -5.62 33.90
C ALA A 259 -5.84 -5.78 32.65
N ALA A 260 -6.98 -6.44 32.76
CA ALA A 260 -7.94 -6.59 31.67
C ALA A 260 -8.53 -5.24 31.22
N THR A 261 -8.93 -4.38 32.17
CA THR A 261 -9.46 -3.04 31.86
C THR A 261 -8.40 -2.14 31.24
N ILE A 262 -7.18 -2.11 31.79
CA ILE A 262 -6.07 -1.31 31.27
C ILE A 262 -5.73 -1.72 29.84
N SER A 263 -5.63 -3.04 29.58
CA SER A 263 -5.36 -3.56 28.24
C SER A 263 -6.47 -3.23 27.25
N GLY A 264 -7.74 -3.29 27.70
CA GLY A 264 -8.89 -2.89 26.90
C GLY A 264 -8.89 -1.40 26.56
N LEU A 265 -8.63 -0.54 27.55
CA LEU A 265 -8.50 0.91 27.33
C LEU A 265 -7.33 1.25 26.41
N PHE A 266 -6.21 0.53 26.52
CA PHE A 266 -5.07 0.68 25.63
C PHE A 266 -5.40 0.27 24.18
N SER A 267 -6.17 -0.81 23.99
CA SER A 267 -6.70 -1.19 22.67
C SER A 267 -7.58 -0.09 22.08
N ILE A 268 -8.49 0.48 22.87
CA ILE A 268 -9.38 1.57 22.42
C ILE A 268 -8.55 2.80 22.06
N GLY A 269 -7.64 3.23 22.93
CA GLY A 269 -6.79 4.40 22.71
C GLY A 269 -5.89 4.26 21.49
N SER A 270 -5.20 3.13 21.35
CA SER A 270 -4.34 2.86 20.19
C SER A 270 -5.12 2.72 18.89
N GLY A 271 -6.28 2.05 18.90
CA GLY A 271 -7.13 1.88 17.73
C GLY A 271 -7.66 3.23 17.22
N VAL A 272 -8.18 4.07 18.12
CA VAL A 272 -8.68 5.41 17.76
C VAL A 272 -7.55 6.30 17.26
N LEU A 273 -6.38 6.29 17.91
CA LEU A 273 -5.23 7.08 17.48
C LEU A 273 -4.77 6.67 16.07
N LEU A 274 -4.63 5.37 15.80
CA LEU A 274 -4.22 4.88 14.48
C LEU A 274 -5.26 5.19 13.40
N SER A 275 -6.55 5.05 13.70
CA SER A 275 -7.62 5.48 12.78
C SER A 275 -7.57 6.98 12.46
N ARG A 276 -7.17 7.82 13.41
CA ARG A 276 -6.98 9.27 13.18
C ARG A 276 -5.77 9.59 12.32
N LEU A 277 -4.71 8.78 12.40
CA LEU A 277 -3.52 8.94 11.58
C LEU A 277 -3.67 8.33 10.18
N LEU A 278 -4.71 7.53 9.93
CA LEU A 278 -4.95 6.88 8.64
C LEU A 278 -4.90 7.82 7.42
N PRO A 279 -5.50 9.04 7.44
CA PRO A 279 -5.42 9.95 6.30
C PRO A 279 -3.98 10.37 5.97
N THR A 280 -3.15 10.56 7.01
CA THR A 280 -1.73 10.90 6.85
C THR A 280 -0.90 9.74 6.30
N MET A 281 -1.30 8.49 6.61
CA MET A 281 -0.68 7.28 6.04
C MET A 281 -1.12 7.03 4.59
N GLY A 282 -2.33 7.51 4.24
CA GLY A 282 -2.94 7.33 2.92
C GLY A 282 -2.54 8.35 1.88
N SER A 283 -1.86 9.45 2.26
CA SER A 283 -1.31 10.41 1.30
C SER A 283 -0.16 9.78 0.53
N VAL A 284 -0.49 9.10 -0.56
CA VAL A 284 0.47 8.76 -1.60
C VAL A 284 0.48 9.94 -2.55
N GLU A 285 1.59 10.68 -2.59
CA GLU A 285 1.79 11.68 -3.63
C GLU A 285 1.69 10.97 -4.98
N SER A 286 0.68 11.33 -5.77
CA SER A 286 0.63 10.94 -7.17
C SER A 286 1.78 11.64 -7.85
N VAL A 287 2.70 10.85 -8.40
CA VAL A 287 3.91 11.32 -9.10
C VAL A 287 3.48 11.97 -10.41
N GLY A 288 3.02 13.22 -10.30
CA GLY A 288 2.78 14.09 -11.43
C GLY A 288 4.03 14.88 -11.84
N ASN A 289 5.14 14.80 -11.10
CA ASN A 289 6.37 15.50 -11.44
C ASN A 289 7.59 14.64 -11.06
N ILE A 290 8.38 14.27 -12.06
CA ILE A 290 9.70 13.60 -11.95
C ILE A 290 9.64 12.10 -11.64
N GLY A 291 9.37 11.28 -12.67
CA GLY A 291 10.19 10.11 -13.05
C GLY A 291 10.44 8.96 -12.06
N VAL A 292 9.89 8.96 -10.86
CA VAL A 292 10.07 7.90 -9.87
C VAL A 292 8.68 7.48 -9.44
N ALA A 293 8.28 6.24 -9.70
CA ALA A 293 6.99 5.69 -9.24
C ALA A 293 6.63 6.18 -7.85
N GLY A 294 5.34 6.40 -7.60
CA GLY A 294 4.77 6.77 -6.30
C GLY A 294 5.60 6.23 -5.14
N ARG A 295 6.56 7.04 -4.69
CA ARG A 295 7.20 6.84 -3.40
C ARG A 295 6.07 7.14 -2.45
N SER A 296 5.50 6.10 -1.85
CA SER A 296 4.62 6.31 -0.71
C SER A 296 5.49 6.98 0.34
N GLY A 297 5.42 8.32 0.43
CA GLY A 297 6.25 9.11 1.34
C GLY A 297 6.19 8.55 2.76
N PHE A 298 5.03 8.00 3.15
CA PHE A 298 4.87 7.25 4.39
C PHE A 298 5.75 5.99 4.49
N LEU A 299 5.64 5.02 3.55
CA LEU A 299 6.42 3.78 3.68
C LEU A 299 7.92 4.04 3.57
N GLU A 300 8.33 5.01 2.74
CA GLU A 300 9.73 5.41 2.66
C GLU A 300 10.21 6.07 3.96
N ALA A 301 9.41 6.94 4.57
CA ALA A 301 9.73 7.57 5.86
C ALA A 301 9.76 6.57 7.03
N VAL A 302 8.95 5.52 6.96
CA VAL A 302 8.86 4.48 7.99
C VAL A 302 9.94 3.41 7.82
N PHE A 303 10.51 3.27 6.63
CA PHE A 303 11.54 2.27 6.38
C PHE A 303 12.82 2.59 7.13
N GLN A 304 13.30 1.60 7.88
CA GLN A 304 14.64 1.66 8.45
C GLN A 304 15.52 0.65 7.70
N THR A 305 16.72 1.05 7.31
CA THR A 305 17.65 0.18 6.57
C THR A 305 18.01 -1.09 7.35
N ASP A 306 18.08 -0.97 8.68
CA ASP A 306 18.62 -2.04 9.54
C ASP A 306 17.52 -2.95 10.07
N ILE A 307 16.29 -2.44 10.20
CA ILE A 307 15.17 -3.12 10.90
C ILE A 307 13.91 -3.25 10.00
N GLY A 308 13.91 -2.64 8.81
CA GLY A 308 12.79 -2.69 7.87
C GLY A 308 11.50 -2.10 8.45
N PHE A 309 10.38 -2.81 8.25
CA PHE A 309 9.06 -2.43 8.81
C PHE A 309 8.80 -2.94 10.21
N GLN A 310 9.75 -3.61 10.88
CA GLN A 310 9.49 -4.25 12.17
C GLN A 310 8.83 -3.30 13.20
N PRO A 311 9.27 -2.02 13.37
CA PRO A 311 8.64 -1.10 14.31
C PRO A 311 7.17 -0.80 13.97
N VAL A 312 6.87 -0.43 12.72
CA VAL A 312 5.51 -0.09 12.32
C VAL A 312 4.59 -1.31 12.27
N SER A 313 5.13 -2.48 11.99
CA SER A 313 4.38 -3.74 12.06
C SER A 313 3.93 -4.05 13.49
N VAL A 314 4.77 -3.73 14.48
CA VAL A 314 4.39 -3.81 15.90
C VAL A 314 3.32 -2.80 16.22
N VAL A 315 3.47 -1.53 15.82
CA VAL A 315 2.47 -0.48 16.06
C VAL A 315 1.10 -0.86 15.49
N PHE A 316 1.05 -1.37 14.26
CA PHE A 316 -0.21 -1.78 13.62
C PHE A 316 -0.88 -2.98 14.32
N ALA A 317 -0.10 -3.83 15.00
CA ALA A 317 -0.61 -4.96 15.76
C ALA A 317 -1.19 -4.60 17.13
N ILE A 318 -0.85 -3.42 17.69
CA ILE A 318 -1.17 -3.04 19.08
C ILE A 318 -2.68 -3.13 19.37
N PRO A 319 -3.60 -2.55 18.58
CA PRO A 319 -5.02 -2.51 18.95
C PRO A 319 -5.61 -3.92 19.13
N TRP A 320 -5.30 -4.83 18.19
CA TRP A 320 -5.76 -6.20 18.23
C TRP A 320 -5.12 -6.99 19.38
N ALA A 321 -3.80 -6.89 19.53
CA ALA A 321 -3.09 -7.63 20.56
C ALA A 321 -3.46 -7.19 21.98
N ALA A 322 -3.67 -5.89 22.21
CA ALA A 322 -4.13 -5.35 23.49
C ALA A 322 -5.55 -5.84 23.82
N PHE A 323 -6.42 -5.92 22.83
CA PHE A 323 -7.74 -6.56 22.98
C PHE A 323 -7.59 -8.04 23.38
N MET A 324 -6.71 -8.81 22.73
CA MET A 324 -6.49 -10.23 23.08
C MET A 324 -5.99 -10.42 24.51
N TRP A 325 -5.13 -9.52 25.02
CA TRP A 325 -4.71 -9.51 26.42
C TRP A 325 -5.89 -9.20 27.35
N SER A 326 -6.71 -8.20 27.01
CA SER A 326 -7.94 -7.90 27.76
C SER A 326 -8.84 -9.14 27.84
N ALA A 327 -9.17 -9.74 26.71
CA ALA A 327 -10.03 -10.92 26.64
C ALA A 327 -9.46 -12.11 27.44
N SER A 328 -8.15 -12.36 27.36
CA SER A 328 -7.48 -13.43 28.10
C SER A 328 -7.54 -13.22 29.61
N CYS A 329 -7.31 -11.99 30.08
CA CYS A 329 -7.43 -11.65 31.50
C CYS A 329 -8.88 -11.75 31.98
N VAL A 330 -9.86 -11.31 31.19
CA VAL A 330 -11.28 -11.46 31.53
C VAL A 330 -11.69 -12.93 31.63
N ALA A 331 -11.23 -13.77 30.70
CA ALA A 331 -11.48 -15.21 30.75
C ALA A 331 -10.87 -15.83 32.01
N LEU A 332 -9.65 -15.45 32.38
CA LEU A 332 -9.00 -15.91 33.61
C LEU A 332 -9.76 -15.45 34.87
N HIS A 333 -10.22 -14.19 34.89
CA HIS A 333 -11.03 -13.64 35.98
C HIS A 333 -12.36 -14.43 36.14
N ALA A 334 -13.04 -14.72 35.04
CA ALA A 334 -14.26 -15.52 35.04
C ALA A 334 -14.02 -16.94 35.57
N ILE A 335 -12.91 -17.59 35.17
CA ILE A 335 -12.54 -18.93 35.68
C ILE A 335 -12.32 -18.89 37.20
N ILE A 336 -11.61 -17.89 37.72
CA ILE A 336 -11.36 -17.76 39.17
C ILE A 336 -12.68 -17.63 39.94
N LEU A 337 -13.61 -16.80 39.45
CA LEU A 337 -14.95 -16.63 40.03
C LEU A 337 -15.76 -17.93 40.00
N CYS A 338 -15.76 -18.63 38.86
CA CYS A 338 -16.46 -19.91 38.72
C CYS A 338 -15.94 -20.98 39.69
N LEU A 339 -14.63 -20.99 39.98
CA LEU A 339 -14.01 -21.94 40.89
C LEU A 339 -14.27 -21.65 42.38
N HIS A 340 -14.70 -20.44 42.74
CA HIS A 340 -14.87 -20.03 44.15
C HIS A 340 -16.26 -19.50 44.50
N GLY A 341 -17.21 -19.56 43.56
CA GLY A 341 -18.61 -19.18 43.81
C GLY A 341 -19.33 -20.18 44.73
N PRO A 342 -20.39 -19.75 45.44
CA PRO A 342 -21.15 -20.58 46.39
C PRO A 342 -21.83 -21.80 45.75
N SER A 343 -21.88 -21.86 44.41
CA SER A 343 -22.39 -22.98 43.62
C SER A 343 -21.30 -23.62 42.75
N PHE A 344 -20.14 -23.93 43.33
CA PHE A 344 -18.99 -24.58 42.65
C PHE A 344 -19.39 -25.80 41.80
N MET A 345 -20.36 -26.60 42.26
CA MET A 345 -20.85 -27.77 41.52
C MET A 345 -21.69 -27.42 40.28
N ALA A 346 -22.33 -26.24 40.25
CA ALA A 346 -23.13 -25.78 39.12
C ALA A 346 -22.29 -25.02 38.06
N THR A 347 -21.11 -24.52 38.42
CA THR A 347 -20.22 -23.78 37.51
C THR A 347 -19.28 -24.67 36.69
N ILE A 348 -18.97 -25.88 37.16
CA ILE A 348 -18.17 -26.88 36.42
C ILE A 348 -18.71 -27.17 35.00
N PRO A 349 -20.02 -27.47 34.79
CA PRO A 349 -20.53 -27.71 33.44
C PRO A 349 -20.47 -26.45 32.56
N VAL A 350 -20.64 -25.26 33.12
CA VAL A 350 -20.53 -23.99 32.35
C VAL A 350 -19.09 -23.75 31.90
N VAL A 351 -18.11 -23.96 32.78
CA VAL A 351 -16.68 -23.84 32.43
C VAL A 351 -16.26 -24.93 31.44
N ALA A 352 -16.78 -26.16 31.57
CA ALA A 352 -16.54 -27.23 30.61
C ALA A 352 -17.16 -26.94 29.24
N VAL A 353 -18.36 -26.35 29.19
CA VAL A 353 -19.02 -25.93 27.94
C VAL A 353 -18.28 -24.75 27.30
N LEU A 354 -17.92 -23.72 28.06
CA LEU A 354 -17.15 -22.58 27.54
C LEU A 354 -15.73 -22.99 27.11
N GLY A 355 -15.08 -23.87 27.87
CA GLY A 355 -13.78 -24.42 27.55
C GLY A 355 -13.80 -25.33 26.31
N SER A 356 -14.84 -26.15 26.15
CA SER A 356 -15.03 -26.97 24.95
C SER A 356 -15.40 -26.13 23.73
N ILE A 357 -16.24 -25.12 23.87
CA ILE A 357 -16.52 -24.14 22.81
C ILE A 357 -15.22 -23.44 22.40
N PHE A 358 -14.44 -22.93 23.36
CA PHE A 358 -13.15 -22.30 23.09
C PHE A 358 -12.19 -23.27 22.39
N TRP A 359 -12.08 -24.51 22.86
CA TRP A 359 -11.21 -25.53 22.27
C TRP A 359 -11.64 -25.91 20.85
N ILE A 360 -12.95 -26.06 20.62
CA ILE A 360 -13.52 -26.33 19.30
C ILE A 360 -13.26 -25.14 18.37
N SER A 361 -13.54 -23.91 18.80
CA SER A 361 -13.27 -22.69 18.01
C SER A 361 -11.79 -22.53 17.70
N PHE A 362 -10.91 -22.80 18.66
CA PHE A 362 -9.46 -22.75 18.48
C PHE A 362 -8.98 -23.83 17.49
N ARG A 363 -9.48 -25.07 17.60
CA ARG A 363 -9.15 -26.16 16.66
C ARG A 363 -9.70 -25.89 15.26
N LEU A 364 -10.93 -25.37 15.16
CA LEU A 364 -11.56 -24.99 13.90
C LEU A 364 -10.76 -23.88 13.20
N TRP A 365 -10.37 -22.84 13.94
CA TRP A 365 -9.48 -21.78 13.45
C TRP A 365 -8.17 -22.36 12.91
N PHE A 366 -7.51 -23.25 13.66
CA PHE A 366 -6.24 -23.86 13.23
C PHE A 366 -6.39 -24.74 11.98
N ILE A 367 -7.50 -25.47 11.86
CA ILE A 367 -7.81 -26.29 10.68
C ILE A 367 -8.07 -25.39 9.47
N LEU A 368 -8.89 -24.35 9.63
CA LEU A 368 -9.20 -23.38 8.58
C LEU A 368 -7.94 -22.63 8.13
N GLN A 369 -7.09 -22.22 9.06
CA GLN A 369 -5.83 -21.55 8.74
C GLN A 369 -4.88 -22.48 7.97
N LYS A 370 -4.73 -23.74 8.40
CA LYS A 370 -3.97 -24.74 7.63
C LYS A 370 -4.56 -25.00 6.23
N ALA A 371 -5.89 -24.96 6.08
CA ALA A 371 -6.54 -25.14 4.79
C ALA A 371 -6.27 -23.95 3.86
N VAL A 372 -6.37 -22.73 4.38
CA VAL A 372 -6.04 -21.48 3.66
C VAL A 372 -4.57 -21.47 3.25
N ASP A 373 -3.65 -21.81 4.15
CA ASP A 373 -2.21 -21.87 3.86
C ASP A 373 -1.90 -22.91 2.77
N ARG A 374 -2.57 -24.07 2.79
CA ARG A 374 -2.43 -25.07 1.71
C ARG A 374 -2.90 -24.54 0.36
N LEU A 375 -4.05 -23.87 0.32
CA LEU A 375 -4.59 -23.26 -0.91
C LEU A 375 -3.65 -22.19 -1.47
N LEU A 376 -3.08 -21.34 -0.60
CA LEU A 376 -2.12 -20.30 -0.99
C LEU A 376 -0.75 -20.86 -1.41
N SER A 377 -0.33 -22.00 -0.84
CA SER A 377 0.92 -22.68 -1.20
C SER A 377 0.83 -23.54 -2.45
N GLY A 378 -0.37 -24.00 -2.82
CA GLY A 378 -0.63 -24.69 -4.09
C GLY A 378 -0.43 -23.75 -5.28
N ASP A 379 -0.88 -22.50 -5.15
CA ASP A 379 -0.78 -21.45 -6.17
C ASP A 379 0.68 -20.97 -6.41
N ARG A 380 1.65 -21.38 -5.57
CA ARG A 380 3.08 -21.05 -5.70
C ARG A 380 3.93 -22.14 -6.35
N ARG A 381 3.40 -23.34 -6.59
CA ARG A 381 4.17 -24.44 -7.21
C ARG A 381 4.04 -24.50 -8.74
N ASP A 382 3.10 -23.76 -9.31
CA ASP A 382 2.80 -23.76 -10.75
C ASP A 382 3.10 -22.40 -11.44
N MET A 383 3.88 -21.52 -10.83
CA MET A 383 4.46 -20.31 -11.43
C MET A 383 5.97 -20.27 -11.15
#